data_AF-A0A6N2L3T4-F1
#
_entry.id   AF-A0A6N2L3T4-F1
#
_cell.length_a   1.000
_cell.length_b   1.000
_cell.length_c   1.000
_cell.angle_alpha   90.00
_cell.angle_beta   90.00
_cell.angle_gamma   90.00
#
_symmetry.space_group_name_H-M   'P 1'
#
loop_
_entity.id
_entity.type
_entity.pdbx_description
1 polymer ?
#
loop_
_entity_poly.entity_id
_entity_poly.type
_entity_poly.pdbx_seq_one_letter_code
_entity_poly.pdbx_strand_id
1 'polypeptide(L)' 'MVLIRGGRVKDSPGVKSHCIRGVKDLLGIPDRRRGRSKYGAEKPKSI' A
#
# COMPACT_ATOMS: atom_id res chain seq x y z
N MET A 1 -13.13 -0.22 -6.90
CA MET A 1 -12.07 0.08 -7.88
C MET A 1 -10.74 0.30 -7.18
N VAL A 2 -9.69 -0.37 -7.65
CA VAL A 2 -8.33 -0.30 -7.09
C VAL A 2 -7.33 0.12 -8.16
N LEU A 3 -6.20 0.70 -7.74
CA LEU A 3 -5.12 1.06 -8.64
C LEU A 3 -3.95 0.08 -8.49
N ILE A 4 -3.41 -0.37 -9.62
CA ILE A 4 -2.33 -1.35 -9.69
C ILE A 4 -1.02 -0.65 -10.07
N ARG A 5 0.08 -1.03 -9.43
CA ARG A 5 1.45 -0.72 -9.87
C ARG A 5 2.23 -1.98 -10.23
N GLY A 6 3.24 -1.83 -11.07
CA GLY A 6 4.18 -2.90 -11.39
C GLY A 6 5.00 -3.31 -10.16
N GLY A 7 5.23 -4.62 -10.03
CA GLY A 7 6.10 -5.19 -9.00
C GLY A 7 5.90 -6.69 -8.89
N ARG A 8 6.95 -7.47 -9.09
CA ARG A 8 6.91 -8.94 -8.97
C ARG A 8 6.99 -9.35 -7.51
N VAL A 9 6.12 -10.26 -7.09
CA VAL A 9 6.29 -10.99 -5.84
C VAL A 9 7.22 -12.15 -6.12
N LYS A 10 8.38 -12.19 -5.44
CA LYS A 10 9.41 -13.19 -5.69
C LYS A 10 8.90 -14.61 -5.42
N ASP A 11 8.05 -14.74 -4.41
CA ASP A 11 7.59 -16.03 -3.87
C ASP A 11 6.40 -16.61 -4.63
N SER A 12 5.78 -15.86 -5.55
CA SER A 12 4.61 -16.32 -6.30
C SER A 12 4.82 -16.17 -7.81
N PRO A 13 4.95 -17.29 -8.54
CA PRO A 13 4.98 -17.25 -10.00
C PRO A 13 3.63 -16.76 -10.54
N GLY A 14 3.66 -15.79 -11.45
CA GLY A 14 2.47 -15.18 -12.05
C GLY A 14 2.02 -13.85 -11.44
N VAL A 15 2.40 -13.55 -10.20
CA VAL A 15 2.04 -12.27 -9.56
C VAL A 15 3.08 -11.19 -9.87
N LYS A 16 2.76 -10.36 -10.87
CA LYS A 16 3.64 -9.29 -11.40
C LYS A 16 3.21 -7.88 -10.99
N SER A 17 2.22 -7.77 -10.12
CA SER A 17 1.53 -6.53 -9.80
C SER A 17 1.29 -6.39 -8.29
N HIS A 18 1.23 -5.15 -7.82
CA HIS A 18 0.86 -4.81 -6.45
C HIS A 18 -0.26 -3.77 -6.45
N CYS A 19 -1.18 -3.86 -5.48
CA CYS A 19 -2.20 -2.84 -5.29
C CYS A 19 -1.65 -1.64 -4.53
N ILE A 20 -1.96 -0.43 -4.98
CA ILE A 20 -1.66 0.81 -4.26
C ILE A 20 -2.72 1.03 -3.19
N ARG A 21 -2.30 1.22 -1.93
CA ARG A 21 -3.18 1.44 -0.79
C ARG A 21 -3.29 2.93 -0.46
N GLY A 22 -4.45 3.34 0.06
CA GLY A 22 -4.78 4.74 0.31
C GLY A 22 -5.24 5.51 -0.93
N VAL A 23 -5.64 4.81 -2.01
CA VAL A 23 -6.08 5.41 -3.27
C VAL A 23 -7.30 4.67 -3.82
N LYS A 24 -8.28 5.41 -4.36
CA LYS A 24 -9.61 4.89 -4.75
C LYS A 24 -10.25 4.15 -3.55
N ASP A 25 -10.77 2.94 -3.76
CA ASP A 25 -11.51 2.21 -2.73
C ASP A 25 -10.61 1.37 -1.81
N LEU A 26 -9.30 1.28 -2.10
CA LEU A 26 -8.38 0.49 -1.27
C LEU A 26 -7.82 1.35 -0.13
N LEU A 27 -8.34 1.13 1.08
CA LEU A 27 -7.96 1.86 2.29
C LEU A 27 -6.50 1.63 2.73
N GLY A 28 -5.97 2.59 3.50
CA GLY A 28 -4.65 2.56 4.13
C GLY A 28 -4.52 1.57 5.28
N ILE A 29 -3.36 1.50 5.95
CA ILE A 29 -3.22 0.84 7.26
C ILE A 29 -2.97 1.94 8.29
N PRO A 30 -3.93 2.24 9.19
CA PRO A 30 -3.83 3.39 10.08
C PRO A 30 -2.65 3.32 11.07
N ASP A 31 -2.30 2.13 11.57
CA ASP A 31 -1.30 1.99 12.64
C ASP A 31 0.14 1.85 12.14
N ARG A 32 0.38 2.02 10.83
CA ARG A 32 1.69 1.75 10.24
C ARG A 32 2.65 2.92 10.45
N ARG A 33 3.53 2.80 11.45
CA ARG A 33 4.51 3.85 11.79
C ARG A 33 5.71 3.94 10.85
N ARG A 34 6.13 2.83 10.23
CA ARG A 34 7.27 2.76 9.29
C ARG A 34 6.81 2.41 7.87
N GLY A 35 7.42 3.03 6.86
CA GLY A 35 7.07 2.80 5.45
C GLY A 35 5.66 3.27 5.09
N ARG A 36 5.13 4.25 5.83
CA ARG A 36 3.74 4.73 5.76
C ARG A 36 3.28 5.13 4.34
N SER A 37 4.18 5.68 3.55
CA SER A 37 3.92 6.10 2.16
C SER A 37 3.55 4.96 1.23
N LYS A 38 4.10 3.75 1.44
CA LYS A 38 3.77 2.58 0.61
C LYS A 38 2.39 2.00 0.93
N TYR A 39 1.90 2.23 2.14
CA TYR A 39 0.71 1.56 2.67
C TYR A 39 -0.46 2.49 2.93
N GLY A 40 -0.35 3.75 2.50
CA GLY A 40 -1.42 4.75 2.63
C GLY A 40 -1.70 5.13 4.09
N ALA A 41 -0.66 5.18 4.93
CA ALA A 41 -0.79 5.57 6.33
C ALA A 41 -0.35 7.03 6.49
N GLU A 42 -1.18 7.85 7.13
CA GLU A 42 -0.85 9.25 7.39
C GLU A 42 0.21 9.37 8.49
N LYS A 43 0.90 10.52 8.52
CA LYS A 43 1.81 10.81 9.63
C LYS A 43 0.94 11.08 10.87
N PRO A 44 1.11 10.32 11.96
CA PRO A 44 0.42 10.64 13.21
C PRO A 44 0.82 12.05 13.63
N LYS A 45 -0.17 12.89 13.93
CA LYS A 45 0.07 14.23 14.45
C LYS A 45 0.74 14.05 15.82
N SER A 46 1.85 14.76 16.05
CA SER A 46 2.34 14.91 17.41
C SER A 46 1.32 15.79 18.10
N ILE A 47 0.59 15.21 19.05
CA ILE A 47 -0.09 16.00 20.08
C ILE A 47 1.01 16.60 20.96
#